data_AF-A0A8J2FGF3-F1
#
_entry.id   AF-A0A8J2FGF3-F1
#
_cell.length_a   1.000
_cell.length_b   1.000
_cell.length_c   1.000
_cell.angle_alpha   90.00
_cell.angle_beta   90.00
_cell.angle_gamma   90.00
#
_symmetry.space_group_name_H-M   'P 1'
#
loop_
_entity.id
_entity.type
_entity.pdbx_description
1 polymer ?
#
loop_
_entity_poly.entity_id
_entity_poly.type
_entity_poly.pdbx_seq_one_letter_code
_entity_poly.pdbx_strand_id
1 'polypeptide(L)'
;MVDIAIGNKLEDEEVQYLHDKVGPALTNALIVVAEERYLRSTLTATAKDTALRLIAAHLRAHNPERSEIYREKKLEQYKQFCDNCTIRKRLQDMIDRRQDLSQPWKGDDEKEYVKMCKQFDALNK
;
A
#
# COMPACT_ATOMS: atom_id res chain seq x y z
N MET A 1 -14.87 -37.55 -27.65
CA MET A 1 -13.69 -37.41 -26.76
C MET A 1 -12.85 -36.21 -27.19
N VAL A 2 -13.40 -34.98 -27.17
CA VAL A 2 -12.67 -33.76 -27.59
C VAL A 2 -12.71 -32.66 -26.51
N ASP A 3 -13.55 -32.79 -25.48
CA ASP A 3 -13.85 -31.66 -24.58
C ASP A 3 -12.93 -31.48 -23.38
N ILE A 4 -12.04 -32.43 -23.07
CA ILE A 4 -11.16 -32.34 -21.88
C ILE A 4 -9.90 -31.50 -22.17
N ALA A 5 -9.39 -31.51 -23.41
CA ALA A 5 -8.15 -30.81 -23.77
C ALA A 5 -8.33 -29.28 -23.94
N ILE A 6 -9.57 -28.82 -24.16
CA ILE A 6 -9.88 -27.39 -24.37
C ILE A 6 -10.10 -26.69 -23.02
N GLY A 7 -10.69 -27.39 -22.03
CA GLY A 7 -10.89 -26.86 -20.67
C GLY A 7 -9.59 -26.54 -19.94
N ASN A 8 -8.60 -27.44 -19.99
CA ASN A 8 -7.29 -27.20 -19.36
C ASN A 8 -6.51 -26.05 -20.03
N LYS A 9 -6.65 -25.85 -21.34
CA LYS A 9 -5.96 -24.75 -22.04
C LYS A 9 -6.50 -23.38 -21.71
N LEU A 10 -7.82 -23.24 -21.53
CA LEU A 10 -8.45 -21.99 -21.13
C LEU A 10 -8.08 -21.65 -19.68
N GLU A 11 -8.07 -22.64 -18.78
CA GLU A 11 -7.57 -22.46 -17.41
C GLU A 11 -6.07 -22.08 -17.40
N ASP A 12 -5.25 -22.73 -18.23
CA ASP A 12 -3.82 -22.40 -18.34
C ASP A 12 -3.60 -20.99 -18.93
N GLU A 13 -4.39 -20.56 -19.91
CA GLU A 13 -4.32 -19.20 -20.48
C GLU A 13 -4.79 -18.12 -19.50
N GLU A 14 -5.86 -18.38 -18.74
CA GLU A 14 -6.34 -17.48 -17.68
C GLU A 14 -5.34 -17.39 -16.51
N VAL A 15 -4.75 -18.52 -16.12
CA VAL A 15 -3.70 -18.59 -15.09
C VAL A 15 -2.44 -17.90 -15.58
N GLN A 16 -2.05 -18.07 -16.84
CA GLN A 16 -0.91 -17.39 -17.45
C GLN A 16 -1.15 -15.87 -17.55
N TYR A 17 -2.36 -15.45 -17.91
CA TYR A 17 -2.75 -14.04 -17.90
C TYR A 17 -2.67 -13.43 -16.50
N LEU A 18 -3.18 -14.13 -15.49
CA LEU A 18 -3.05 -13.72 -14.09
C LEU A 18 -1.58 -13.65 -13.66
N HIS A 19 -0.77 -14.65 -14.03
CA HIS A 19 0.64 -14.64 -13.73
C HIS A 19 1.36 -13.43 -14.37
N ASP A 20 1.09 -13.14 -15.64
CA ASP A 20 1.83 -12.12 -16.38
C ASP A 20 1.34 -10.69 -16.14
N LYS A 21 0.04 -10.51 -15.84
CA LYS A 21 -0.55 -9.19 -15.61
C LYS A 21 -0.71 -8.85 -14.13
N VAL A 22 -1.02 -9.84 -13.31
CA VAL A 22 -1.27 -9.67 -11.88
C VAL A 22 -0.05 -10.04 -11.05
N GLY A 23 0.75 -11.02 -11.47
CA GLY A 23 1.96 -11.47 -10.76
C GLY A 23 2.98 -10.36 -10.47
N PRO A 24 3.45 -9.57 -11.46
CA PRO A 24 4.39 -8.47 -11.22
C PRO A 24 3.84 -7.40 -10.26
N ALA A 25 2.55 -7.08 -10.39
CA ALA A 25 1.86 -6.14 -9.53
C ALA A 25 1.76 -6.66 -8.08
N LEU A 26 1.48 -7.95 -7.92
CA LEU A 26 1.45 -8.64 -6.62
C LEU A 26 2.84 -8.67 -5.98
N THR A 27 3.87 -9.04 -6.74
CA THR A 27 5.25 -9.12 -6.26
C THR A 27 5.78 -7.76 -5.80
N ASN A 28 5.53 -6.70 -6.58
CA ASN A 28 5.91 -5.34 -6.18
C ASN A 28 5.16 -4.87 -4.94
N ALA A 29 3.84 -5.15 -4.84
CA ALA A 29 3.08 -4.84 -3.65
C ALA A 29 3.60 -5.59 -2.40
N LEU A 30 3.99 -6.86 -2.56
CA LEU A 30 4.58 -7.66 -1.47
C LEU A 30 5.96 -7.15 -1.05
N ILE A 31 6.80 -6.70 -1.98
CA ILE A 31 8.10 -6.08 -1.69
C ILE A 31 7.91 -4.80 -0.87
N VAL A 32 7.03 -3.89 -1.31
CA VAL A 32 6.74 -2.65 -0.60
C VAL A 32 6.20 -2.91 0.82
N VAL A 33 5.36 -3.94 0.99
CA VAL A 33 4.88 -4.34 2.33
C VAL A 33 6.01 -4.90 3.19
N ALA A 34 6.89 -5.72 2.62
CA ALA A 34 8.01 -6.28 3.36
C ALA A 34 8.96 -5.16 3.84
N GLU A 35 9.20 -4.15 3.01
CA GLU A 35 10.07 -3.01 3.31
C GLU A 35 9.45 -2.04 4.33
N GLU A 36 8.14 -1.79 4.26
CA GLU A 36 7.45 -0.78 5.10
C GLU A 36 6.88 -1.35 6.42
N ARG A 37 6.78 -2.68 6.58
CA ARG A 37 6.13 -3.34 7.72
C ARG A 37 6.93 -3.34 9.02
N TYR A 38 8.24 -3.12 8.99
CA TYR A 38 9.05 -3.06 10.22
C TYR A 38 8.49 -2.06 11.26
N LEU A 39 7.60 -1.16 10.82
CA LEU A 39 7.11 -0.03 11.58
C LEU A 39 5.63 -0.13 12.01
N ARG A 40 4.95 -1.27 11.92
CA ARG A 40 3.59 -1.46 12.50
C ARG A 40 3.54 -2.63 13.47
N SER A 41 3.81 -2.39 14.76
CA SER A 41 3.70 -3.42 15.82
C SER A 41 2.38 -3.37 16.61
N THR A 42 1.50 -2.39 16.34
CA THR A 42 0.33 -2.11 17.20
C THR A 42 -1.03 -2.33 16.55
N LEU A 43 -1.11 -2.75 15.28
CA LEU A 43 -2.38 -3.10 14.65
C LEU A 43 -2.65 -4.59 14.79
N THR A 44 -3.84 -4.93 15.27
CA THR A 44 -4.41 -6.29 15.32
C THR A 44 -4.56 -6.95 13.94
N ALA A 45 -4.29 -6.22 12.85
CA ALA A 45 -4.22 -6.76 11.49
C ALA A 45 -2.89 -7.49 11.28
N THR A 46 -2.96 -8.75 10.86
CA THR A 46 -1.74 -9.52 10.58
C THR A 46 -1.01 -8.95 9.35
N ALA A 47 0.25 -9.33 9.18
CA ALA A 47 1.03 -9.09 7.95
C ALA A 47 0.22 -9.33 6.68
N LYS A 48 -0.49 -10.47 6.71
CA LYS A 48 -1.21 -11.05 5.60
C LYS A 48 -2.42 -10.18 5.28
N ASP A 49 -3.13 -9.70 6.29
CA ASP A 49 -4.27 -8.80 6.10
C ASP A 49 -3.88 -7.45 5.50
N THR A 50 -2.73 -6.91 5.91
CA THR A 50 -2.21 -5.64 5.37
C THR A 50 -1.73 -5.81 3.93
N ALA A 51 -1.02 -6.90 3.64
CA ALA A 51 -0.59 -7.25 2.29
C ALA A 51 -1.79 -7.46 1.35
N LEU A 52 -2.79 -8.22 1.78
CA LEU A 52 -4.02 -8.47 1.00
C LEU A 52 -4.79 -7.17 0.74
N ARG A 53 -4.86 -6.26 1.70
CA ARG A 53 -5.49 -4.94 1.51
C ARG A 53 -4.72 -4.07 0.51
N LEU A 54 -3.38 -4.08 0.55
CA LEU A 54 -2.56 -3.35 -0.43
C LEU A 54 -2.76 -3.91 -1.83
N ILE A 55 -2.67 -5.24 -1.98
CA ILE A 55 -2.89 -5.94 -3.25
C ILE A 55 -4.27 -5.60 -3.81
N ALA A 56 -5.31 -5.70 -2.99
CA ALA A 56 -6.68 -5.37 -3.41
C ALA A 56 -6.84 -3.89 -3.80
N ALA A 57 -6.17 -2.96 -3.11
CA ALA A 57 -6.20 -1.55 -3.46
C ALA A 57 -5.48 -1.26 -4.78
N HIS A 58 -4.32 -1.87 -4.99
CA HIS A 58 -3.53 -1.75 -6.22
C HIS A 58 -4.32 -2.30 -7.43
N LEU A 59 -4.89 -3.50 -7.32
CA LEU A 59 -5.69 -4.11 -8.40
C LEU A 59 -6.91 -3.27 -8.76
N ARG A 60 -7.54 -2.60 -7.78
CA ARG A 60 -8.67 -1.69 -8.05
C ARG A 60 -8.22 -0.40 -8.72
N ALA A 61 -7.05 0.13 -8.37
CA ALA A 61 -6.49 1.33 -8.98
C ALA A 61 -6.10 1.11 -10.45
N HIS A 62 -5.58 -0.07 -10.77
CA HIS A 62 -5.07 -0.41 -12.09
C HIS A 62 -6.02 -1.29 -12.91
N ASN A 63 -7.30 -1.37 -12.55
CA ASN A 63 -8.27 -2.22 -13.27
C ASN A 63 -8.58 -1.65 -14.67
N PRO A 64 -8.16 -2.32 -15.76
CA PRO A 64 -8.33 -1.82 -17.12
C PRO A 64 -9.80 -1.78 -17.57
N GLU A 65 -10.66 -2.64 -16.99
CA GLU A 65 -12.08 -2.79 -17.35
C GLU A 65 -12.99 -1.70 -16.74
N ARG A 66 -12.45 -0.84 -15.88
CA ARG A 66 -13.20 0.22 -15.20
C ARG A 66 -12.97 1.58 -15.86
N SER A 67 -13.89 2.52 -15.65
CA SER A 67 -13.73 3.88 -16.16
C SER A 67 -12.51 4.58 -15.59
N GLU A 68 -11.96 5.55 -16.32
CA GLU A 68 -10.82 6.34 -15.89
C GLU A 68 -11.07 7.06 -14.56
N ILE A 69 -12.25 7.69 -14.42
CA ILE A 69 -12.69 8.35 -13.17
C ILE A 69 -12.67 7.36 -11.98
N TYR A 70 -13.08 6.12 -12.20
CA TYR A 70 -13.01 5.09 -11.16
C TYR A 70 -11.56 4.77 -10.79
N ARG A 71 -10.69 4.59 -11.79
CA ARG A 71 -9.26 4.30 -11.57
C ARG A 71 -8.56 5.43 -10.84
N GLU A 72 -8.80 6.69 -11.21
CA GLU A 72 -8.23 7.86 -10.53
C GLU A 72 -8.63 7.91 -9.06
N LYS A 73 -9.93 7.73 -8.77
CA LYS A 73 -10.44 7.68 -7.40
C LYS A 73 -9.79 6.55 -6.60
N LYS A 74 -9.59 5.38 -7.22
CA LYS A 74 -8.95 4.24 -6.56
C LYS A 74 -7.44 4.40 -6.41
N LEU A 75 -6.79 5.05 -7.36
CA LEU A 75 -5.38 5.40 -7.30
C LEU A 75 -5.11 6.37 -6.15
N GLU A 76 -5.98 7.36 -5.95
CA GLU A 76 -5.87 8.29 -4.82
C GLU A 76 -6.02 7.56 -3.48
N GLN A 77 -7.02 6.67 -3.37
CA GLN A 77 -7.18 5.82 -2.19
C GLN A 77 -5.98 4.90 -1.94
N TYR A 78 -5.35 4.39 -3.01
CA TYR A 78 -4.15 3.57 -2.94
C TYR A 78 -2.93 4.36 -2.46
N LYS A 79 -2.69 5.56 -3.02
CA LYS A 79 -1.62 6.47 -2.58
C LYS A 79 -1.77 6.81 -1.11
N GLN A 80 -2.98 7.21 -0.70
CA GLN A 80 -3.27 7.53 0.69
C GLN A 80 -3.07 6.33 1.63
N PHE A 81 -3.40 5.12 1.19
CA PHE A 81 -3.11 3.90 1.95
C PHE A 81 -1.60 3.69 2.14
N CYS A 82 -0.80 3.87 1.08
CA CYS A 82 0.66 3.77 1.15
C CYS A 82 1.25 4.84 2.09
N ASP A 83 0.79 6.08 1.98
CA ASP A 83 1.22 7.17 2.87
C ASP A 83 0.93 6.81 4.35
N ASN A 84 -0.26 6.29 4.62
CA ASN A 84 -0.66 5.83 5.96
C ASN A 84 0.20 4.66 6.48
N CYS A 85 0.79 3.84 5.61
CA CYS A 85 1.74 2.80 6.01
C CYS A 85 3.05 3.41 6.51
N THR A 86 3.52 4.49 5.88
CA THR A 86 4.80 5.15 6.20
C THR A 86 4.74 6.12 7.38
N ILE A 87 3.54 6.52 7.82
CA ILE A 87 3.35 7.62 8.79
C ILE A 87 4.10 7.40 10.11
N ARG A 88 4.20 6.16 10.60
CA ARG A 88 4.93 5.84 11.83
C ARG A 88 6.44 6.06 11.66
N LYS A 89 6.99 5.71 10.50
CA LYS A 89 8.39 6.02 10.13
C LYS A 89 8.62 7.51 10.17
N ARG A 90 7.79 8.25 9.44
CA ARG A 90 7.94 9.68 9.25
C ARG A 90 7.82 10.44 10.57
N LEU A 91 6.92 9.99 11.45
CA LEU A 91 6.82 10.53 12.82
C LEU A 91 8.07 10.22 13.65
N GLN A 92 8.61 9.01 13.56
CA GLN A 92 9.86 8.66 14.25
C GLN A 92 11.02 9.50 13.73
N ASP A 93 11.20 9.61 12.41
CA ASP A 93 12.24 10.42 11.78
C ASP A 93 12.15 11.90 12.20
N MET A 94 10.92 12.43 12.35
CA MET A 94 10.69 13.79 12.85
C MET A 94 11.03 13.94 14.33
N ILE A 95 10.73 12.95 15.17
CA ILE A 95 11.09 12.96 16.59
C ILE A 95 12.61 12.92 16.73
N ASP A 96 13.28 12.05 15.99
CA ASP A 96 14.73 11.92 16.01
C ASP A 96 15.41 13.23 15.55
N ARG A 97 14.91 13.83 14.47
CA ARG A 97 15.37 15.15 14.00
C ARG A 97 15.10 16.27 15.01
N ARG A 98 14.01 16.21 15.75
CA ARG A 98 13.70 17.20 16.80
C ARG A 98 14.64 17.07 18.01
N GLN A 99 15.10 15.85 18.30
CA GLN A 99 16.06 15.57 19.36
C GLN A 99 17.50 15.92 18.95
N ASP A 100 17.78 15.94 17.64
CA ASP A 100 19.06 16.39 17.09
C ASP A 100 19.20 17.92 17.15
N LEU A 101 19.93 18.39 18.17
CA LEU A 101 20.23 19.81 18.38
C LEU A 101 21.09 20.43 17.26
N SER A 102 21.67 19.64 16.37
CA SER A 102 22.43 20.14 15.21
C SER A 102 21.52 20.67 14.09
N GLN A 103 20.24 20.29 14.09
CA GLN A 103 19.27 20.74 13.10
C GLN A 103 18.25 21.71 13.73
N PRO A 104 18.15 22.95 13.23
CA PRO A 104 17.16 23.88 13.75
C PRO A 104 15.74 23.43 13.38
N TRP A 105 14.91 23.23 14.40
CA TRP A 105 13.48 22.95 14.26
C TRP A 105 12.73 24.24 13.92
N LYS A 106 12.09 24.29 12.75
CA LYS A 106 11.40 25.49 12.25
C LYS A 106 9.89 25.41 12.46
N GLY A 107 9.21 26.54 12.30
CA GLY A 107 7.75 26.62 12.41
C GLY A 107 6.99 25.73 11.41
N ASP A 108 7.55 25.49 10.23
CA ASP A 108 6.94 24.57 9.26
C ASP A 108 7.13 23.10 9.63
N ASP A 109 8.22 22.76 10.33
CA ASP A 109 8.43 21.41 10.88
C ASP A 109 7.38 21.11 11.96
N GLU A 110 7.08 22.08 12.83
CA GLU A 110 6.04 21.93 13.85
C GLU A 110 4.65 21.73 13.24
N LYS A 111 4.31 22.48 12.18
CA LYS A 111 3.04 22.31 11.47
C LYS A 111 2.90 20.92 10.85
N GLU A 112 3.94 20.43 10.19
CA GLU A 112 3.92 19.12 9.54
C GLU A 112 3.89 17.99 10.59
N TYR A 113 4.61 18.16 11.71
CA TYR A 113 4.57 17.22 12.84
C TYR A 113 3.16 17.11 13.43
N VAL A 114 2.52 18.25 13.75
CA VAL A 114 1.15 18.28 14.28
C VAL A 114 0.15 17.68 13.30
N LYS A 115 0.30 17.94 11.99
CA LYS A 115 -0.54 17.35 10.95
C LYS A 115 -0.39 15.83 10.90
N MET A 116 0.84 15.31 10.96
CA MET A 116 1.09 13.86 10.97
C MET A 116 0.59 13.19 12.25
N CYS A 117 0.72 13.83 13.42
CA CYS A 117 0.13 13.32 14.66
C CYS A 117 -1.40 13.18 14.54
N LYS A 118 -2.09 14.20 14.01
CA LYS A 118 -3.54 14.13 13.77
C LYS A 118 -3.93 13.00 12.80
N GLN A 119 -3.15 12.80 11.74
CA GLN A 119 -3.37 11.71 10.79
C GLN A 119 -3.14 10.34 11.45
N PHE A 120 -2.10 10.21 12.27
CA PHE A 120 -1.82 8.98 13.02
C PHE A 120 -2.93 8.67 14.02
N ASP A 121 -3.41 9.66 14.77
CA ASP A 121 -4.52 9.49 15.71
C ASP A 121 -5.80 9.06 14.98
N ALA A 122 -6.09 9.64 13.82
CA ALA A 122 -7.25 9.27 13.00
C ALA A 122 -7.20 7.82 12.50
N LEU A 123 -6.00 7.25 12.30
CA LEU A 123 -5.80 5.86 11.89
C LEU A 123 -5.90 4.85 13.03
N ASN A 124 -5.78 5.30 14.29
CA ASN A 124 -5.77 4.45 15.49
C ASN A 124 -7.01 4.64 16.39
N LYS A 125 -7.99 5.43 15.95
CA LYS A 125 -9.34 5.52 16.55
C LYS A 125 -10.22 4.37 16.08
#